data_AF-X1KNN0-F1
#
_entry.id   AF-X1KNN0-F1
#
_cell.length_a   1.000
_cell.length_b   1.000
_cell.length_c   1.000
_cell.angle_alpha   90.00
_cell.angle_beta   90.00
_cell.angle_gamma   90.00
#
_symmetry.space_group_name_H-M   'P 1'
#
loop_
_entity.id
_entity.type
_entity.pdbx_description
1 polymer ?
#
loop_
_entity_poly.entity_id
_entity_poly.type
_entity_poly.pdbx_seq_one_letter_code
_entity_poly.pdbx_strand_id
1 'polypeptide(L)' 'MVSEDIVIISGKQLRCLICGFSEFKKVYTKLNRKWLASFGAEMFGEEGVAYICKNCGYKLEFFK' A
#
# COMPACT_ATOMS: atom_id res chain seq x y z
N MET A 1 17.21 0.94 -11.51
CA MET A 1 17.41 1.70 -10.26
C MET A 1 16.24 1.36 -9.34
N VAL A 2 16.45 0.53 -8.32
CA VAL A 2 15.39 0.11 -7.39
C VAL A 2 15.53 1.02 -6.17
N SER A 3 14.70 2.05 -6.08
CA SER A 3 14.75 2.99 -4.97
C SER A 3 14.51 2.26 -3.63
N GLU A 4 15.45 2.42 -2.72
CA GLU A 4 15.42 1.93 -1.33
C GLU A 4 14.75 3.00 -0.47
N ASP A 5 13.43 3.09 -0.57
CA ASP A 5 12.69 4.15 0.12
C ASP A 5 12.36 3.74 1.56
N ILE A 6 13.05 4.37 2.50
CA ILE A 6 12.57 4.49 3.88
C ILE A 6 11.27 5.30 3.83
N VAL A 7 10.15 4.68 4.16
CA VAL A 7 8.84 5.32 4.08
C VAL A 7 8.53 6.03 5.40
N ILE A 8 8.20 7.32 5.34
CA ILE A 8 7.70 8.09 6.49
C ILE A 8 6.21 8.37 6.31
N ILE A 9 5.39 8.02 7.30
CA ILE A 9 3.94 8.27 7.33
C ILE A 9 3.62 9.02 8.63
N SER A 10 2.97 10.19 8.51
CA SER A 10 2.61 11.04 9.66
C SER A 10 3.80 11.32 10.61
N GLY A 11 4.99 11.55 10.04
CA GLY A 11 6.22 11.83 10.80
C GLY A 11 6.85 10.60 11.47
N LYS A 12 6.33 9.39 11.23
CA LYS A 12 6.88 8.14 11.77
C LYS A 12 7.44 7.27 10.66
N GLN A 13 8.59 6.65 10.91
CA GLN A 13 9.15 5.66 10.00
C GLN A 13 8.29 4.41 9.99
N LEU A 14 7.88 3.99 8.78
CA LEU A 14 7.15 2.74 8.59
C LEU A 14 8.08 1.57 8.90
N ARG A 15 7.57 0.64 9.72
CA ARG A 15 8.23 -0.64 10.01
C ARG A 15 7.28 -1.77 9.70
N CYS A 16 7.84 -2.89 9.24
CA CYS A 16 7.06 -4.07 8.94
C CYS A 16 6.51 -4.62 10.25
N LEU A 17 5.19 -4.82 10.33
CA LEU A 17 4.54 -5.36 11.52
C LEU A 17 4.90 -6.83 11.79
N ILE A 18 5.48 -7.53 10.81
CA ILE A 18 5.85 -8.95 10.92
C ILE A 18 7.33 -9.12 11.29
N CYS A 19 8.25 -8.45 10.58
CA CYS A 19 9.70 -8.65 10.77
C CYS A 19 10.47 -7.39 11.20
N GLY A 20 9.80 -6.26 11.41
CA GLY A 20 10.43 -5.01 11.84
C GLY A 20 11.24 -4.26 10.77
N PHE A 21 11.38 -4.83 9.56
CA PHE A 21 12.17 -4.26 8.47
C PHE A 21 11.59 -2.93 7.96
N SER A 22 12.45 -2.03 7.50
CA SER A 22 12.10 -0.63 7.21
C SER A 22 12.04 -0.26 5.73
N GLU A 23 12.40 -1.19 4.84
CA GLU A 23 12.37 -0.93 3.40
C GLU A 23 11.19 -1.61 2.71
N PHE A 24 10.55 -0.83 1.84
CA PHE A 24 9.33 -1.24 1.17
C PHE A 24 9.37 -0.93 -0.32
N LYS A 25 8.70 -1.77 -1.10
CA LYS A 25 8.30 -1.48 -2.47
C LYS A 25 6.93 -0.82 -2.43
N LYS A 26 6.85 0.44 -2.84
CA LYS A 26 5.59 1.17 -3.00
C LYS A 26 4.85 0.66 -4.24
N VAL A 27 3.56 0.37 -4.09
CA VAL A 27 2.67 -0.08 -5.16
C VAL A 27 1.37 0.70 -5.06
N TYR A 28 0.93 1.28 -6.16
CA TYR A 28 -0.39 1.91 -6.23
C TYR A 28 -1.44 0.81 -6.41
N THR A 29 -2.44 0.78 -5.53
CA THR A 29 -3.52 -0.21 -5.59
C THR A 29 -4.81 0.51 -5.89
N LYS A 30 -5.43 0.18 -7.02
CA LYS A 30 -6.84 0.50 -7.20
C LYS A 30 -7.63 -0.45 -6.31
N LEU A 31 -8.49 0.07 -5.45
CA LEU A 31 -9.50 -0.73 -4.78
C LEU A 31 -10.29 -1.43 -5.89
N ASN A 32 -10.07 -2.72 -6.08
CA ASN A 32 -10.91 -3.55 -6.93
C ASN A 32 -12.25 -3.71 -6.19
N ARG A 33 -13.09 -2.68 -6.31
CA ARG A 33 -14.51 -2.72 -5.99
C ARG A 33 -15.25 -3.68 -6.94
N LYS A 34 -14.68 -4.81 -7.37
CA LYS A 34 -15.43 -5.82 -8.15
C LYS A 34 -16.68 -6.30 -7.40
N TRP A 35 -16.70 -6.21 -6.07
CA TRP A 35 -17.89 -6.45 -5.25
C TRP A 35 -18.85 -5.25 -5.16
N LEU A 36 -18.34 -4.00 -5.29
CA LEU A 36 -19.13 -2.76 -5.23
C LEU A 36 -19.60 -2.27 -6.62
N ALA A 37 -19.00 -2.75 -7.70
CA ALA A 37 -19.27 -2.35 -9.08
C ALA A 37 -20.50 -3.03 -9.69
N SER A 38 -21.08 -4.06 -9.05
CA SER A 38 -22.38 -4.62 -9.46
C SER A 38 -23.57 -3.67 -9.24
N PHE A 39 -23.35 -2.47 -8.66
CA PHE A 39 -24.41 -1.50 -8.36
C PHE A 39 -24.23 -0.11 -9.02
N GLY A 40 -23.47 -0.01 -10.11
CA GLY A 40 -23.62 1.13 -11.05
C GLY A 40 -22.90 2.45 -10.71
N ALA A 41 -21.79 2.41 -9.97
CA ALA A 41 -20.98 3.60 -9.66
C ALA A 41 -19.52 3.42 -10.13
N GLU A 42 -19.28 3.55 -11.44
CA GLU A 42 -18.02 3.18 -12.11
C GLU A 42 -16.92 4.29 -12.11
N MET A 43 -17.10 5.46 -11.49
CA MET A 43 -16.21 6.61 -11.76
C MET A 43 -15.44 7.23 -10.59
N PHE A 44 -15.43 6.63 -9.39
CA PHE A 44 -14.68 7.19 -8.24
C PHE A 44 -14.18 6.09 -7.29
N GLY A 45 -13.28 5.22 -7.77
CA GLY A 45 -12.55 4.32 -6.89
C GLY A 45 -11.41 5.05 -6.20
N GLU A 46 -11.42 5.16 -4.87
CA GLU A 46 -10.32 5.74 -4.09
C GLU A 46 -8.99 5.03 -4.44
N GLU A 47 -7.99 5.84 -4.78
CA GLU A 47 -6.64 5.36 -5.08
C GLU A 47 -5.92 5.02 -3.77
N GLY A 48 -5.76 3.73 -3.48
CA GLY A 48 -5.00 3.25 -2.34
C GLY A 48 -3.50 3.16 -2.64
N VAL A 49 -2.68 3.27 -1.60
CA VAL A 49 -1.25 2.97 -1.70
C VAL A 49 -0.92 1.76 -0.83
N ALA A 50 -0.14 0.83 -1.37
CA ALA A 50 0.39 -0.29 -0.63
C ALA A 50 1.92 -0.23 -0.56
N TYR A 51 2.46 -0.69 0.56
CA TYR A 51 3.89 -0.83 0.80
C TYR A 51 4.19 -2.29 1.09
N ILE A 52 4.95 -2.94 0.21
CA ILE A 52 5.32 -4.35 0.33
C ILE A 52 6.72 -4.44 0.94
N CYS A 53 6.86 -5.12 2.07
CA CYS A 53 8.14 -5.32 2.73
C CYS A 53 9.11 -6.08 1.82
N LYS A 54 10.30 -5.53 1.57
CA LYS A 54 11.31 -6.19 0.72
C LYS A 54 11.92 -7.44 1.38
N ASN A 55 11.83 -7.58 2.71
CA ASN A 55 12.39 -8.70 3.45
C ASN A 55 11.43 -9.90 3.53
N CYS A 56 10.20 -9.70 4.02
CA CYS A 56 9.25 -10.81 4.23
C CYS A 56 8.06 -10.83 3.26
N GLY A 57 7.93 -9.85 2.36
CA GLY A 57 6.82 -9.77 1.41
C GLY A 57 5.49 -9.30 2.00
N TYR A 58 5.41 -9.01 3.31
CA TYR A 58 4.19 -8.51 3.93
C TYR A 58 3.71 -7.19 3.30
N LYS A 59 2.42 -7.12 2.97
CA LYS A 59 1.79 -5.98 2.29
C LYS A 59 1.02 -5.13 3.30
N LEU A 60 1.38 -3.85 3.39
CA LEU A 60 0.66 -2.84 4.18
C LEU A 60 -0.16 -1.97 3.24
N GLU A 61 -1.49 -1.98 3.37
CA GLU A 61 -2.40 -1.22 2.51
C GLU A 61 -2.94 0.00 3.26
N PHE A 62 -2.83 1.17 2.64
CA PHE A 62 -3.32 2.44 3.13
C PHE A 62 -4.36 2.96 2.14
N PHE A 63 -5.61 3.00 2.60
CA PHE A 63 -6.72 3.61 1.89
C PHE A 63 -6.86 5.05 2.38
N LYS A 64 -7.09 5.99 1.46
CA LYS A 64 -7.36 7.39 1.78
C LYS A 64 -8.85 7.64 1.64
#